data_AF-A0AAV4EAF3-F1
#
_entry.id   AF-A0AAV4EAF3-F1
#
_cell.length_a   1.000
_cell.length_b   1.000
_cell.length_c   1.000
_cell.angle_alpha   90.00
_cell.angle_beta   90.00
_cell.angle_gamma   90.00
#
_symmetry.space_group_name_H-M   'P 1'
#
loop_
_entity.id
_entity.type
_entity.pdbx_description
1 polymer ?
#
loop_
_entity_poly.entity_id
_entity_poly.type
_entity_poly.pdbx_seq_one_letter_code
_entity_poly.pdbx_strand_id
1 'polypeptide(L)'
;MADSENQTQVLSEGVQEPVKQIETEEEDIDTDEWKLEKYRIKVVERIQEEITKTESEVTKTATELEEFAFNRAVSKRTYLDCIARILVYVAQFNQKKVEKARAEEKGDDEEAETVKEEDGSEKPAES
;
A
#
# COMPACT_ATOMS: atom_id res chain seq x y z
N MET A 1 62.36 10.39 -57.68
CA MET A 1 62.77 10.62 -56.27
C MET A 1 61.47 10.80 -55.53
N ALA A 2 60.93 9.70 -54.99
CA ALA A 2 61.18 9.24 -53.62
C ALA A 2 60.46 10.17 -52.63
N ASP A 3 59.70 9.73 -51.64
CA ASP A 3 59.17 8.43 -51.22
C ASP A 3 58.33 8.77 -49.97
N SER A 4 57.26 8.02 -49.71
CA SER A 4 56.69 7.79 -48.36
C SER A 4 56.10 9.03 -47.60
N GLU A 5 55.11 8.95 -46.70
CA GLU A 5 54.59 7.95 -45.76
C GLU A 5 53.07 8.25 -45.60
N ASN A 6 52.11 7.39 -45.96
CA ASN A 6 51.63 6.18 -45.30
C ASN A 6 51.54 6.24 -43.76
N GLN A 7 50.29 6.30 -43.27
CA GLN A 7 49.67 5.43 -42.25
C GLN A 7 50.38 5.17 -40.91
N THR A 8 49.54 4.98 -39.87
CA THR A 8 49.84 4.45 -38.51
C THR A 8 49.98 5.61 -37.50
N GLN A 9 49.26 5.67 -36.37
CA GLN A 9 49.06 4.59 -35.41
C GLN A 9 47.83 4.86 -34.53
N VAL A 10 46.90 3.90 -34.53
CA VAL A 10 46.06 3.59 -33.37
C VAL A 10 46.95 3.01 -32.25
N LEU A 11 46.52 3.16 -31.00
CA LEU A 11 46.98 2.49 -29.76
C LEU A 11 47.95 3.27 -28.86
N SER A 12 47.43 3.69 -27.72
CA SER A 12 48.00 3.44 -26.38
C SER A 12 46.84 3.58 -25.38
N GLU A 13 46.26 2.48 -24.91
CA GLU A 13 46.67 1.70 -23.72
C GLU A 13 46.72 2.55 -22.44
N GLY A 14 45.84 2.21 -21.48
CA GLY A 14 45.94 2.75 -20.13
C GLY A 14 44.68 2.59 -19.29
N VAL A 15 44.39 1.35 -18.89
CA VAL A 15 43.46 0.92 -17.83
C VAL A 15 43.26 1.94 -16.69
N GLN A 16 42.00 2.24 -16.37
CA GLN A 16 41.45 2.18 -15.01
C GLN A 16 39.93 2.42 -14.99
N GLU A 17 39.15 1.33 -15.02
CA GLU A 17 37.91 1.23 -14.22
C GLU A 17 38.32 0.88 -12.76
N PRO A 18 37.39 0.85 -11.80
CA PRO A 18 36.50 1.91 -11.32
C PRO A 18 36.83 2.22 -9.85
N VAL A 19 36.84 3.49 -9.45
CA VAL A 19 37.10 3.86 -8.04
C VAL A 19 35.90 3.44 -7.18
N LYS A 20 36.01 2.27 -6.57
CA LYS A 20 35.21 1.84 -5.43
C LYS A 20 35.70 2.56 -4.17
N GLN A 21 34.73 2.84 -3.31
CA GLN A 21 34.83 3.21 -1.89
C GLN A 21 34.84 4.71 -1.60
N ILE A 22 33.62 5.23 -1.50
CA ILE A 22 33.27 6.07 -0.37
C ILE A 22 32.20 5.28 0.41
N GLU A 23 32.66 4.54 1.42
CA GLU A 23 31.84 4.28 2.61
C GLU A 23 31.58 5.65 3.23
N THR A 24 30.33 6.11 3.17
CA THR A 24 29.84 7.19 4.01
C THR A 24 28.46 6.75 4.40
N GLU A 25 28.30 6.62 5.71
CA GLU A 25 27.08 6.34 6.47
C GLU A 25 25.80 6.37 5.62
N GLU A 26 25.14 5.21 5.54
CA GLU A 26 23.70 5.14 5.32
C GLU A 26 23.02 5.84 6.51
N GLU A 27 23.19 7.16 6.62
CA GLU A 27 22.17 8.00 7.20
C GLU A 27 20.92 7.67 6.37
N ASP A 28 19.88 7.20 7.04
CA ASP A 28 18.49 7.23 6.57
C ASP A 28 18.16 8.69 6.23
N ILE A 29 18.72 9.22 5.13
CA ILE A 29 18.16 10.36 4.44
C ILE A 29 16.83 9.79 3.97
N ASP A 30 15.79 10.05 4.77
CA ASP A 30 14.38 9.81 4.47
C ASP A 30 14.07 10.68 3.25
N THR A 31 14.61 10.24 2.13
CA THR A 31 14.55 10.93 0.88
C THR A 31 13.09 10.79 0.52
N ASP A 32 12.41 11.93 0.41
CA ASP A 32 10.99 12.04 0.06
C ASP A 32 10.65 11.43 -1.34
N GLU A 33 11.55 10.63 -1.89
CA GLU A 33 11.36 9.75 -3.05
C GLU A 33 10.05 8.95 -2.97
N TRP A 34 9.68 8.48 -1.77
CA TRP A 34 8.42 7.74 -1.58
C TRP A 34 7.17 8.59 -1.81
N LYS A 35 7.28 9.93 -1.70
CA LYS A 35 6.22 10.88 -2.01
C LYS A 35 6.14 11.21 -3.50
N LEU A 36 7.16 10.86 -4.28
CA LEU A 36 7.17 11.12 -5.72
C LEU A 36 6.07 10.32 -6.41
N GLU A 37 5.40 10.97 -7.36
CA GLU A 37 4.31 10.38 -8.13
C GLU A 37 4.73 9.06 -8.80
N LYS A 38 5.95 9.00 -9.37
CA LYS A 38 6.48 7.79 -9.99
C LYS A 38 6.58 6.60 -9.03
N TYR A 39 6.91 6.86 -7.76
CA TYR A 39 6.97 5.82 -6.74
C TYR A 39 5.56 5.36 -6.37
N ARG A 40 4.66 6.33 -6.13
CA ARG A 40 3.26 6.07 -5.78
C ARG A 40 2.52 5.31 -6.87
N ILE A 41 2.73 5.63 -8.15
CA ILE A 41 2.16 4.89 -9.29
C ILE A 41 2.56 3.40 -9.21
N LYS A 42 3.83 3.08 -8.94
CA LYS A 42 4.27 1.68 -8.79
C LYS A 42 3.59 0.97 -7.63
N VAL A 43 3.30 1.69 -6.55
CA VAL A 43 2.57 1.15 -5.40
C VAL A 43 1.11 0.89 -5.78
N VAL A 44 0.46 1.81 -6.49
CA VAL A 44 -0.89 1.63 -7.04
C VAL A 44 -0.94 0.41 -7.95
N GLU A 45 0.00 0.27 -8.88
CA GLU A 45 0.13 -0.90 -9.75
C GLU A 45 0.24 -2.18 -8.93
N ARG A 46 1.03 -2.18 -7.85
CA ARG A 46 1.18 -3.35 -6.98
C ARG A 46 -0.10 -3.73 -6.24
N ILE A 47 -0.86 -2.75 -5.77
CA ILE A 47 -2.18 -2.99 -5.15
C ILE A 47 -3.15 -3.54 -6.20
N GLN A 48 -3.15 -2.96 -7.40
CA GLN A 48 -4.01 -3.40 -8.50
C GLN A 48 -3.70 -4.84 -8.91
N GLU A 49 -2.42 -5.20 -9.01
CA GLU A 49 -1.98 -6.57 -9.26
C GLU A 49 -2.54 -7.54 -8.22
N GLU A 50 -2.49 -7.19 -6.92
CA GLU A 50 -3.00 -8.06 -5.87
C GLU A 50 -4.54 -8.19 -5.93
N ILE A 51 -5.26 -7.10 -6.23
CA ILE A 51 -6.72 -7.14 -6.45
C ILE A 51 -7.07 -8.11 -7.58
N THR A 52 -6.39 -7.97 -8.73
CA THR A 52 -6.64 -8.83 -9.89
C THR A 52 -6.22 -10.28 -9.63
N LYS A 53 -5.07 -10.50 -8.99
CA LYS A 53 -4.54 -11.84 -8.68
C LYS A 53 -5.42 -12.62 -7.71
N THR A 54 -6.04 -11.94 -6.75
CA THR A 54 -6.89 -12.56 -5.73
C THR A 54 -8.37 -12.52 -6.08
N GLU A 55 -8.70 -11.99 -7.27
CA GLU A 55 -10.07 -11.71 -7.73
C GLU A 55 -10.88 -11.00 -6.65
N SER A 56 -10.23 -10.09 -5.92
CA SER A 56 -10.76 -9.47 -4.71
C SER A 56 -11.87 -8.48 -5.06
N GLU A 57 -13.07 -8.71 -4.52
CA GLU A 57 -14.23 -7.82 -4.73
C GLU A 57 -14.21 -6.57 -3.83
N VAL A 58 -13.01 -6.03 -3.55
CA VAL A 58 -12.90 -4.82 -2.74
C VAL A 58 -13.63 -3.68 -3.43
N THR A 59 -14.40 -2.91 -2.66
CA THR A 59 -15.23 -1.82 -3.20
C THR A 59 -14.41 -0.60 -3.63
N LYS A 60 -13.17 -0.49 -3.16
CA LYS A 60 -12.26 0.62 -3.43
C LYS A 60 -11.26 0.26 -4.51
N THR A 61 -10.92 1.23 -5.34
CA THR A 61 -9.88 1.11 -6.37
C THR A 61 -8.49 1.11 -5.74
N ALA A 62 -7.49 0.59 -6.48
CA ALA A 62 -6.10 0.59 -6.04
C ALA A 62 -5.57 2.00 -5.73
N THR A 63 -5.98 3.00 -6.51
CA THR A 63 -5.63 4.40 -6.30
C THR A 63 -6.19 4.95 -5.00
N GLU A 64 -7.47 4.71 -4.70
CA GLU A 64 -8.09 5.17 -3.45
C GLU A 64 -7.47 4.50 -2.21
N LEU A 65 -7.06 3.24 -2.34
CA LEU A 65 -6.38 2.51 -1.27
C LEU A 65 -4.98 3.08 -1.01
N GLU A 66 -4.21 3.37 -2.06
CA GLU A 66 -2.91 4.02 -1.93
C GLU A 66 -3.05 5.43 -1.36
N GLU A 67 -4.00 6.22 -1.86
CA GLU A 67 -4.23 7.59 -1.39
C GLU A 67 -4.61 7.62 0.09
N PHE A 68 -5.41 6.67 0.56
CA PHE A 68 -5.71 6.50 1.97
C PHE A 68 -4.43 6.25 2.80
N ALA A 69 -3.52 5.40 2.32
CA ALA A 69 -2.26 5.13 2.99
C ALA A 69 -1.33 6.35 2.97
N PHE A 70 -1.27 7.07 1.85
CA PHE A 70 -0.46 8.27 1.68
C PHE A 70 -0.91 9.38 2.63
N ASN A 71 -2.21 9.67 2.69
CA ASN A 71 -2.78 10.70 3.55
C ASN A 71 -2.63 10.39 5.06
N ARG A 72 -2.53 9.11 5.43
CA ARG A 72 -2.35 8.67 6.82
C ARG A 72 -0.87 8.60 7.24
N ALA A 73 0.04 8.42 6.29
CA ALA A 73 1.44 8.19 6.57
C ALA A 73 2.19 9.49 6.90
N VAL A 74 3.00 9.44 7.96
CA VAL A 74 3.88 10.55 8.38
C VAL A 74 5.34 10.33 7.95
N SER A 75 5.69 9.10 7.59
CA SER A 75 7.02 8.66 7.15
C SER A 75 6.91 7.53 6.13
N LYS A 76 7.98 7.31 5.36
CA LYS A 76 8.09 6.19 4.40
C LYS A 76 7.77 4.85 5.05
N ARG A 77 8.27 4.63 6.27
CA ARG A 77 8.03 3.40 7.03
C ARG A 77 6.55 3.19 7.31
N THR A 78 5.85 4.22 7.81
CA THR A 78 4.42 4.14 8.09
C THR A 78 3.58 3.99 6.83
N TYR A 79 4.02 4.57 5.71
CA TYR A 79 3.40 4.39 4.40
C TYR A 79 3.48 2.93 3.97
N LEU A 80 4.68 2.34 3.92
CA LEU A 80 4.87 0.95 3.52
C LEU A 80 4.13 -0.04 4.44
N ASP A 81 4.09 0.24 5.74
CA ASP A 81 3.33 -0.55 6.71
C ASP A 81 1.81 -0.46 6.47
N CYS A 82 1.28 0.69 6.04
CA CYS A 82 -0.11 0.81 5.61
C CYS A 82 -0.38 0.04 4.31
N ILE A 83 0.51 0.16 3.32
CA ILE A 83 0.41 -0.58 2.05
C ILE A 83 0.44 -2.09 2.28
N ALA A 84 1.33 -2.59 3.14
CA ALA A 84 1.40 -4.01 3.48
C ALA A 84 0.07 -4.52 4.08
N ARG A 85 -0.56 -3.76 4.99
CA ARG A 85 -1.88 -4.10 5.53
C ARG A 85 -2.97 -4.09 4.47
N ILE A 86 -2.92 -3.14 3.53
CA ILE A 86 -3.86 -3.09 2.41
C ILE A 86 -3.73 -4.35 1.54
N LEU A 87 -2.51 -4.74 1.18
CA LEU A 87 -2.27 -5.95 0.38
C LEU A 87 -2.79 -7.20 1.09
N VAL A 88 -2.55 -7.33 2.40
CA VAL A 88 -3.11 -8.44 3.20
C VAL A 88 -4.64 -8.38 3.23
N TYR A 89 -5.21 -7.19 3.42
CA TYR A 89 -6.66 -7.00 3.43
C TYR A 89 -7.29 -7.41 2.11
N VAL A 90 -6.73 -6.96 0.97
CA VAL A 90 -7.16 -7.34 -0.38
C VAL A 90 -7.08 -8.86 -0.55
N ALA A 91 -5.95 -9.47 -0.21
CA ALA A 91 -5.76 -10.91 -0.37
C ALA A 91 -6.71 -11.76 0.49
N GLN A 92 -7.13 -11.25 1.65
CA GLN A 92 -8.05 -11.94 2.57
C GLN A 92 -9.50 -11.50 2.43
N PHE A 93 -9.80 -10.51 1.58
CA PHE A 93 -11.12 -9.89 1.52
C PHE A 93 -12.21 -10.91 1.18
N ASN A 94 -11.94 -11.75 0.17
CA ASN A 94 -12.84 -12.81 -0.26
C ASN A 94 -12.96 -13.93 0.79
N GLN A 95 -11.91 -14.22 1.56
CA GLN A 95 -11.93 -15.24 2.62
C GLN A 95 -12.78 -14.79 3.81
N LYS A 96 -12.67 -13.51 4.20
CA LYS A 96 -13.49 -12.93 5.27
C LYS A 96 -14.97 -12.84 4.91
N LYS A 97 -15.32 -12.63 3.63
CA LYS A 97 -16.72 -12.73 3.18
C LYS A 97 -17.29 -14.13 3.44
N VAL A 98 -16.51 -15.18 3.16
CA VAL A 98 -16.92 -16.58 3.37
C VAL A 98 -17.04 -16.92 4.87
N GLU A 99 -16.08 -16.51 5.70
CA GLU A 99 -16.16 -16.71 7.16
C GLU A 99 -17.30 -15.93 7.81
N LYS A 100 -17.52 -14.68 7.39
CA LYS A 100 -18.61 -13.85 7.92
C LYS A 100 -19.97 -14.42 7.53
N ALA A 101 -20.15 -14.88 6.29
CA ALA A 101 -21.36 -15.56 5.86
C ALA A 101 -21.63 -16.87 6.64
N ARG A 102 -20.58 -17.58 7.06
CA ARG A 102 -20.71 -18.80 7.88
C ARG A 102 -20.95 -18.53 9.37
N ALA A 103 -20.45 -17.41 9.89
CA ALA A 103 -20.68 -16.99 11.27
C ALA A 103 -22.11 -16.46 11.50
N GLU A 104 -22.73 -15.86 10.47
CA GLU A 104 -24.12 -15.38 10.52
C GLU A 104 -25.18 -16.50 10.42
N GLU A 105 -24.80 -17.75 10.08
CA GLU A 105 -25.71 -18.91 10.11
C GLU A 105 -25.84 -19.55 11.51
N LYS A 106 -25.08 -19.08 12.51
CA LYS A 106 -25.03 -19.71 13.85
C LYS A 106 -25.60 -18.86 14.99
N GLY A 107 -26.45 -17.88 14.66
CA GLY A 107 -27.06 -16.96 15.62
C GLY A 107 -28.56 -16.77 15.39
N ASP A 108 -29.32 -17.87 15.39
CA ASP A 108 -30.78 -17.88 15.48
C ASP A 108 -31.14 -18.92 16.55
N ASP A 109 -31.19 -18.48 17.81
CA ASP A 109 -32.14 -18.92 18.86
C ASP A 109 -31.77 -18.20 20.19
N GLU A 110 -32.46 -17.11 20.52
CA GLU A 110 -33.19 -16.97 21.79
C GLU A 110 -33.82 -15.56 21.89
N GLU A 111 -35.15 -15.57 21.80
CA GLU A 111 -36.09 -14.74 22.54
C GLU A 111 -36.14 -13.24 22.20
N ALA A 112 -36.92 -12.97 21.16
CA ALA A 112 -37.74 -11.76 21.08
C ALA A 112 -38.82 -11.79 22.18
N GLU A 113 -38.52 -11.31 23.39
CA GLU A 113 -39.57 -10.84 24.29
C GLU A 113 -39.90 -9.37 23.98
N THR A 114 -40.84 -9.20 23.06
CA THR A 114 -41.64 -7.98 22.94
C THR A 114 -42.65 -7.95 24.08
N VAL A 115 -42.35 -7.22 25.17
CA VAL A 115 -43.39 -6.77 26.11
C VAL A 115 -43.71 -5.31 25.79
N LYS A 116 -44.91 -5.15 25.24
CA LYS A 116 -45.55 -3.88 24.89
C LYS A 116 -46.58 -3.59 25.99
N GLU A 117 -46.80 -2.29 26.23
CA GLU A 117 -47.90 -1.70 27.02
C GLU A 117 -47.67 -1.77 28.55
N GLU A 118 -47.94 -0.75 29.38
CA GLU A 118 -49.01 0.26 29.40
C GLU A 118 -48.49 1.60 30.00
N ASP A 119 -48.97 2.75 29.51
CA ASP A 119 -49.93 3.65 30.19
C ASP A 119 -49.44 4.22 31.54
N GLY A 120 -49.38 5.55 31.63
CA GLY A 120 -48.92 6.22 32.85
C GLY A 120 -48.67 7.71 32.70
N SER A 121 -49.76 8.45 32.48
CA SER A 121 -49.89 9.87 32.80
C SER A 121 -49.20 10.24 34.12
N GLU A 122 -48.38 11.31 34.14
CA GLU A 122 -48.57 12.46 35.03
C GLU A 122 -47.49 13.54 34.85
N LYS A 123 -47.95 14.78 34.63
CA LYS A 123 -47.21 16.00 35.00
C LYS A 123 -46.90 15.97 36.50
N PRO A 124 -45.89 16.72 36.94
CA PRO A 124 -46.29 17.86 37.75
C PRO A 124 -45.53 19.15 37.39
N ALA A 125 -46.27 20.24 37.61
CA ALA A 125 -45.74 21.58 37.82
C ALA A 125 -45.30 21.70 39.29
N GLU A 126 -44.20 22.40 39.54
CA GLU A 126 -43.86 23.26 40.71
C GLU A 126 -42.34 23.47 40.70
N SER A 127 -41.75 24.63 41.01
CA SER A 127 -42.22 25.88 41.62
C SER A 127 -41.42 27.06 41.05
#